data_AF-A0A8H7M9W6-F1
#
_entry.id   AF-A0A8H7M9W6-F1
#
_cell.length_a   1.000
_cell.length_b   1.000
_cell.length_c   1.000
_cell.angle_alpha   90.00
_cell.angle_beta   90.00
_cell.angle_gamma   90.00
#
_symmetry.space_group_name_H-M   'P 1'
#
loop_
_entity.id
_entity.type
_entity.pdbx_description
1 polymer ?
#
loop_
_entity_poly.entity_id
_entity_poly.type
_entity_poly.pdbx_seq_one_letter_code
_entity_poly.pdbx_strand_id
1 'polypeptide(L)'
;MANRQDAIEEPFDASDLSTLEAGTRTGTPTVFGIHDLGESGRHGIHFKHFVRTCFNHSAPCRYFNVLWVVVPAAIVIGFVKRHDESGSWHLAIFILNYIAMVPAANLIGFGGEQIVRKVYNVVGLIIETTLGSIVEIVVFTILITRTASETFDPIQIIQAAILGSVLANLLFCIGLCFFIGGMKREEQKFHSAIGEVGGALILVAGMALILPSAYINTLQDTEYGGTGDFDLDALRISRGTAFILLASYMVYLWYQTNSHRSLYSDVFNHDLIVGENHDKAVEEEKLSFSECLLALFISVGCVCCIAYLLVDQIHFIVEERHVKDAFVGLILVPVVEKAAEHLTAIGDASDNRMNFALFHVVGSCIQTVMLITPIIIFIGWGVGKDMSLAFEPFQAIVLILAILVVGSFLRDGNTYIAKVSWSLNPPDVPCGAVTEDENDPMWMSIWIGVAKDFHDQNADLFQPLLNWQEDQEATGCSATSKQWCVAASTYTPSEQVAEDYDAVPLDATLDFELNIDSSKNVEQKVWINGKLSSQRSDTDGSAPTVLYSGNECYRGTCGTLDAYTWKNITVVLSAADKKFGDTLDISHGSSTSGCISTSDEGKTWHIDSVTIAKDYFYSDNSTKECPS
;
A
#
# COMPACT_ATOMS: atom_id res chain seq x y z
N MET A 1 -30.50 -24.46 -10.93
CA MET A 1 -30.35 -25.87 -10.53
C MET A 1 -29.22 -26.49 -11.35
N ALA A 2 -28.10 -26.77 -10.66
CA ALA A 2 -27.04 -27.75 -10.95
C ALA A 2 -25.63 -27.14 -10.77
N ASN A 3 -25.11 -27.32 -9.56
CA ASN A 3 -23.73 -27.41 -9.10
C ASN A 3 -22.66 -26.52 -9.77
N ARG A 4 -22.29 -25.45 -9.06
CA ARG A 4 -20.91 -25.00 -8.99
C ARG A 4 -20.52 -25.08 -7.52
N GLN A 5 -19.64 -26.03 -7.18
CA GLN A 5 -19.02 -26.10 -5.86
C GLN A 5 -18.24 -24.81 -5.68
N ASP A 6 -18.61 -24.05 -4.66
CA ASP A 6 -17.77 -22.99 -4.11
C ASP A 6 -16.44 -23.64 -3.73
N ALA A 7 -15.35 -23.18 -4.33
CA ALA A 7 -14.02 -23.54 -3.89
C ALA A 7 -13.84 -22.90 -2.51
N ILE A 8 -13.96 -23.75 -1.49
CA ILE A 8 -13.54 -23.47 -0.12
C ILE A 8 -12.03 -23.17 -0.22
N GLU A 9 -11.63 -21.91 -0.03
CA GLU A 9 -10.22 -21.59 0.26
C GLU A 9 -9.87 -22.29 1.57
N GLU A 10 -8.91 -23.20 1.53
CA GLU A 10 -8.41 -23.87 2.72
C GLU A 10 -7.74 -22.85 3.65
N PRO A 11 -7.90 -23.01 4.98
CA PRO A 11 -7.31 -22.11 5.97
C PRO A 11 -5.79 -22.16 5.92
N PHE A 12 -5.16 -20.98 6.05
CA PHE A 12 -3.72 -20.79 6.18
C PHE A 12 -3.16 -21.54 7.40
N ASP A 13 -2.30 -22.54 7.16
CA ASP A 13 -1.55 -23.23 8.21
C ASP A 13 -0.18 -22.55 8.38
N ALA A 14 0.08 -21.98 9.56
CA ALA A 14 1.37 -21.39 9.91
C ALA A 14 2.54 -22.41 9.85
N SER A 15 2.23 -23.72 9.84
CA SER A 15 3.23 -24.77 9.64
C SER A 15 3.86 -24.73 8.23
N ASP A 16 3.15 -24.23 7.22
CA ASP A 16 3.69 -24.06 5.85
C ASP A 16 4.71 -22.92 5.77
N LEU A 17 4.53 -21.85 6.56
CA LEU A 17 5.51 -20.76 6.65
C LEU A 17 6.81 -21.22 7.35
N SER A 18 6.68 -22.03 8.40
CA SER A 18 7.83 -22.58 9.14
C SER A 18 8.60 -23.65 8.35
N THR A 19 7.92 -24.42 7.50
CA THR A 19 8.56 -25.37 6.58
C THR A 19 9.19 -24.66 5.38
N LEU A 20 8.67 -23.51 4.95
CA LEU A 20 9.30 -22.62 3.97
C LEU A 20 10.53 -21.87 4.51
N GLU A 21 10.53 -21.43 5.77
CA GLU A 21 11.75 -20.92 6.44
C GLU A 21 12.82 -22.01 6.60
N ALA A 22 12.40 -23.27 6.82
CA ALA A 22 13.31 -24.41 6.84
C ALA A 22 13.85 -24.76 5.45
N GLY A 23 13.05 -24.57 4.39
CA GLY A 23 13.45 -24.75 2.99
C GLY A 23 14.41 -23.67 2.46
N THR A 24 14.17 -22.41 2.81
CA THR A 24 15.01 -21.25 2.42
C THR A 24 16.36 -21.20 3.12
N ARG A 25 16.54 -21.88 4.26
CA ARG A 25 17.84 -22.02 4.95
C ARG A 25 18.79 -23.04 4.32
N THR A 26 18.39 -23.74 3.26
CA THR A 26 19.25 -24.74 2.59
C THR A 26 20.13 -24.16 1.46
N GLY A 27 19.91 -22.90 1.07
CA GLY A 27 20.77 -22.18 0.13
C GLY A 27 21.97 -21.53 0.83
N THR A 28 23.18 -21.84 0.39
CA THR A 28 24.40 -21.13 0.84
C THR A 28 24.25 -19.63 0.64
N PRO A 29 24.58 -18.77 1.62
CA PRO A 29 24.47 -17.32 1.47
C PRO A 29 25.49 -16.86 0.43
N THR A 30 25.02 -16.54 -0.77
CA THR A 30 25.83 -15.88 -1.79
C THR A 30 25.91 -14.38 -1.46
N VAL A 31 27.09 -13.80 -1.68
CA VAL A 31 27.49 -12.44 -1.27
C VAL A 31 26.64 -11.33 -1.92
N PHE A 32 25.78 -11.68 -2.87
CA PHE A 32 24.68 -10.87 -3.38
C PHE A 32 23.41 -11.72 -3.28
N GLY A 33 22.55 -11.45 -2.28
CA GLY A 33 21.36 -12.26 -2.00
C GLY A 33 20.37 -12.30 -3.15
N ILE A 34 20.45 -13.36 -3.96
CA ILE A 34 19.49 -13.69 -5.01
C ILE A 34 18.39 -14.54 -4.37
N HIS A 35 17.12 -14.17 -4.58
CA HIS A 35 15.98 -14.96 -4.10
C HIS A 35 15.78 -16.19 -4.98
N ASP A 36 15.68 -17.39 -4.39
CA ASP A 36 15.60 -18.67 -5.13
C ASP A 36 14.40 -18.74 -6.10
N LEU A 37 13.31 -18.02 -5.80
CA LEU A 37 12.13 -17.93 -6.68
C LEU A 37 12.39 -17.17 -8.00
N GLY A 38 13.43 -16.33 -8.10
CA GLY A 38 13.77 -15.55 -9.29
C GLY A 38 14.75 -16.23 -10.24
N GLU A 39 15.33 -17.36 -9.85
CA GLU A 39 16.31 -18.10 -10.62
C GLU A 39 15.67 -18.70 -11.89
N SER A 40 16.35 -18.54 -13.03
CA SER A 40 15.96 -19.21 -14.27
C SER A 40 16.51 -20.64 -14.33
N GLY A 41 17.47 -20.98 -13.46
CA GLY A 41 18.27 -22.21 -13.53
C GLY A 41 19.23 -22.28 -14.73
N ARG A 42 19.18 -21.31 -15.65
CA ARG A 42 20.01 -21.20 -16.85
C ARG A 42 21.14 -20.17 -16.65
N HIS A 43 22.34 -20.51 -17.11
CA HIS A 43 23.50 -19.62 -17.09
C HIS A 43 23.82 -19.13 -18.51
N GLY A 44 24.09 -17.83 -18.66
CA GLY A 44 24.44 -17.21 -19.94
C GLY A 44 23.23 -16.77 -20.77
N ILE A 45 23.46 -16.50 -22.06
CA ILE A 45 22.48 -15.92 -22.98
C ILE A 45 21.99 -17.00 -23.94
N HIS A 46 20.70 -17.33 -23.87
CA HIS A 46 20.05 -18.20 -24.84
C HIS A 46 19.13 -17.40 -25.75
N PHE A 47 19.64 -17.02 -26.91
CA PHE A 47 18.97 -16.06 -27.82
C PHE A 47 17.51 -16.40 -28.15
N LYS A 48 17.19 -17.67 -28.45
CA LYS A 48 15.82 -18.07 -28.79
C LYS A 48 14.86 -17.94 -27.61
N HIS A 49 15.32 -18.29 -26.41
CA HIS A 49 14.54 -18.14 -25.18
C HIS A 49 14.38 -16.67 -24.85
N PHE A 50 15.47 -15.89 -24.84
CA PHE A 50 15.46 -14.44 -24.64
C PHE A 50 14.40 -13.74 -25.49
N VAL A 51 14.42 -13.93 -26.81
CA VAL A 51 13.45 -13.28 -27.71
C VAL A 51 12.02 -13.74 -27.41
N ARG A 52 11.79 -15.04 -27.20
CA ARG A 52 10.44 -15.56 -26.91
C ARG A 52 9.88 -14.96 -25.62
N THR A 53 10.70 -14.91 -24.57
CA THR A 53 10.31 -14.42 -23.25
C THR A 53 10.04 -12.92 -23.28
N CYS A 54 10.89 -12.12 -23.92
CA CYS A 54 10.66 -10.68 -24.10
C CYS A 54 9.34 -10.40 -24.85
N PHE A 55 9.00 -11.20 -25.86
CA PHE A 55 7.79 -10.98 -26.66
C PHE A 55 6.49 -11.47 -26.00
N ASN A 56 6.53 -12.49 -25.13
CA ASN A 56 5.33 -13.18 -24.63
C ASN A 56 4.95 -12.87 -23.17
N HIS A 57 5.55 -11.86 -22.52
CA HIS A 57 5.19 -11.46 -21.15
C HIS A 57 3.77 -10.87 -21.03
N SER A 58 3.43 -10.31 -19.85
CA SER A 58 2.07 -9.94 -19.40
C SER A 58 1.12 -9.44 -20.50
N ALA A 59 -0.16 -9.79 -20.38
CA ALA A 59 -1.15 -9.69 -21.45
C ALA A 59 -1.27 -8.32 -22.14
N PRO A 60 -1.29 -7.16 -21.43
CA PRO A 60 -1.32 -5.85 -22.10
C PRO A 60 -0.02 -5.56 -22.85
N CYS A 61 1.12 -5.89 -22.25
CA CYS A 61 2.45 -5.59 -22.80
C CYS A 61 2.76 -6.39 -24.07
N ARG A 62 2.19 -7.60 -24.21
CA ARG A 62 2.28 -8.41 -25.44
C ARG A 62 1.75 -7.68 -26.68
N TYR A 63 0.68 -6.90 -26.55
CA TYR A 63 0.11 -6.15 -27.67
C TYR A 63 1.06 -5.04 -28.15
N PHE A 64 1.73 -4.35 -27.21
CA PHE A 64 2.68 -3.29 -27.53
C PHE A 64 3.97 -3.81 -28.17
N ASN A 65 4.36 -5.06 -27.89
CA ASN A 65 5.51 -5.68 -28.55
C ASN A 65 5.35 -5.83 -30.07
N VAL A 66 4.13 -5.79 -30.61
CA VAL A 66 3.91 -5.76 -32.08
C VAL A 66 4.53 -4.51 -32.71
N LEU A 67 4.67 -3.41 -31.95
CA LEU A 67 5.26 -2.15 -32.41
C LEU A 67 6.78 -2.22 -32.59
N TRP A 68 7.46 -3.30 -32.20
CA TRP A 68 8.91 -3.47 -32.43
C TRP A 68 9.31 -3.36 -33.91
N VAL A 69 8.39 -3.63 -34.85
CA VAL A 69 8.61 -3.42 -36.28
C VAL A 69 8.86 -1.95 -36.64
N VAL A 70 8.32 -1.02 -35.85
CA VAL A 70 8.44 0.42 -36.08
C VAL A 70 9.81 0.94 -35.63
N VAL A 71 10.43 0.33 -34.62
CA VAL A 71 11.72 0.76 -34.05
C VAL A 71 12.85 0.89 -35.09
N PRO A 72 13.20 -0.15 -35.86
CA PRO A 72 14.27 -0.03 -36.86
C PRO A 72 13.90 0.97 -37.96
N ALA A 73 12.63 1.06 -38.36
CA ALA A 73 12.17 2.03 -39.35
C ALA A 73 12.32 3.48 -38.84
N ALA A 74 11.93 3.74 -37.60
CA ALA A 74 12.04 5.04 -36.95
C ALA A 74 13.51 5.50 -36.84
N ILE A 75 14.41 4.60 -36.42
CA ILE A 75 15.84 4.87 -36.31
C ILE A 75 16.45 5.15 -37.70
N VAL A 76 16.22 4.26 -38.67
CA VAL A 76 16.81 4.40 -40.02
C VAL A 76 16.29 5.66 -40.71
N ILE A 77 14.97 5.88 -40.73
CA ILE A 77 14.40 7.08 -41.35
C ILE A 77 14.85 8.34 -40.60
N GLY A 78 14.86 8.31 -39.27
CA GLY A 78 15.32 9.43 -38.45
C GLY A 78 16.76 9.83 -38.77
N PHE A 79 17.70 8.90 -38.87
CA PHE A 79 19.09 9.23 -39.20
C PHE A 79 19.30 9.63 -40.66
N VAL A 80 18.57 9.01 -41.60
CA VAL A 80 18.74 9.29 -43.05
C VAL A 80 18.04 10.58 -43.49
N LYS A 81 16.88 10.89 -42.91
CA LYS A 81 15.99 11.97 -43.36
C LYS A 81 15.86 13.15 -42.40
N ARG A 82 16.58 13.15 -41.28
CA ARG A 82 16.58 14.26 -40.31
C ARG A 82 16.95 15.63 -40.92
N HIS A 83 17.88 15.65 -41.86
CA HIS A 83 18.36 16.89 -42.52
C HIS A 83 17.71 17.12 -43.88
N ASP A 84 16.51 16.55 -44.11
CA ASP A 84 15.83 16.69 -45.39
C ASP A 84 15.28 18.12 -45.57
N GLU A 85 15.88 18.89 -46.47
CA GLU A 85 15.54 20.30 -46.73
C GLU A 85 14.10 20.51 -47.23
N SER A 86 13.40 19.45 -47.68
CA SER A 86 12.00 19.56 -48.13
C SER A 86 10.99 19.74 -46.99
N GLY A 87 11.41 19.49 -45.74
CA GLY A 87 10.57 19.58 -44.55
C GLY A 87 9.48 18.50 -44.42
N SER A 88 9.28 17.68 -45.46
CA SER A 88 8.16 16.73 -45.53
C SER A 88 8.26 15.55 -44.56
N TRP A 89 9.47 15.20 -44.12
CA TRP A 89 9.72 14.03 -43.27
C TRP A 89 9.69 14.33 -41.76
N HIS A 90 9.74 15.59 -41.33
CA HIS A 90 9.84 15.93 -39.90
C HIS A 90 8.67 15.39 -39.07
N LEU A 91 7.43 15.56 -39.56
CA LEU A 91 6.25 15.00 -38.91
C LEU A 91 6.29 13.48 -38.84
N ALA A 92 6.69 12.83 -39.94
CA ALA A 92 6.77 11.37 -40.00
C ALA A 92 7.84 10.84 -39.03
N ILE A 93 9.00 11.50 -38.95
CA ILE A 93 10.06 11.17 -38.00
C ILE A 93 9.55 11.32 -36.57
N PHE A 94 8.83 12.40 -36.25
CA PHE A 94 8.23 12.59 -34.93
C PHE A 94 7.28 11.44 -34.59
N ILE A 95 6.29 11.15 -35.44
CA ILE A 95 5.29 10.09 -35.21
C ILE A 95 5.94 8.71 -35.09
N LEU A 96 6.88 8.39 -35.98
CA LEU A 96 7.57 7.09 -35.97
C LEU A 96 8.37 6.90 -34.69
N ASN A 97 9.13 7.91 -34.24
CA ASN A 97 9.90 7.83 -33.00
C ASN A 97 8.98 7.83 -31.76
N TYR A 98 7.85 8.55 -31.80
CA TYR A 98 6.86 8.55 -30.74
C TYR A 98 6.27 7.13 -30.53
N ILE A 99 5.88 6.46 -31.62
CA ILE A 99 5.38 5.07 -31.56
C ILE A 99 6.49 4.09 -31.19
N ALA A 100 7.71 4.27 -31.71
CA ALA A 100 8.85 3.41 -31.42
C ALA A 100 9.31 3.48 -29.95
N MET A 101 9.03 4.58 -29.24
CA MET A 101 9.36 4.71 -27.83
C MET A 101 8.63 3.66 -26.97
N VAL A 102 7.36 3.39 -27.26
CA VAL A 102 6.50 2.50 -26.47
C VAL A 102 7.08 1.08 -26.31
N PRO A 103 7.39 0.31 -27.38
CA PRO A 103 7.97 -1.03 -27.23
C PRO A 103 9.38 -1.03 -26.63
N ALA A 104 10.17 0.03 -26.86
CA ALA A 104 11.51 0.16 -26.29
C ALA A 104 11.45 0.37 -24.76
N ALA A 105 10.55 1.26 -24.31
CA ALA A 105 10.26 1.51 -22.90
C ALA A 105 9.65 0.28 -22.22
N ASN A 106 8.76 -0.45 -22.90
CA ASN A 106 8.20 -1.71 -22.39
C ASN A 106 9.29 -2.75 -22.09
N LEU A 107 10.34 -2.84 -22.91
CA LEU A 107 11.47 -3.73 -22.65
C LEU A 107 12.33 -3.28 -21.46
N ILE A 108 12.39 -1.98 -21.16
CA ILE A 108 13.00 -1.47 -19.92
C ILE A 108 12.19 -1.95 -18.71
N GLY A 109 10.88 -1.73 -18.71
CA GLY A 109 9.98 -2.16 -17.63
C GLY A 109 10.09 -3.66 -17.37
N PHE A 110 9.96 -4.48 -18.41
CA PHE A 110 10.12 -5.93 -18.31
C PHE A 110 11.51 -6.35 -17.80
N GLY A 111 12.58 -5.70 -18.28
CA GLY A 111 13.94 -5.95 -17.80
C GLY A 111 14.10 -5.63 -16.31
N GLY A 112 13.46 -4.55 -15.85
CA GLY A 112 13.37 -4.14 -14.44
C GLY A 112 12.65 -5.18 -13.59
N GLU A 113 11.45 -5.59 -13.99
CA GLU A 113 10.64 -6.60 -13.31
C GLU A 113 11.43 -7.92 -13.09
N GLN A 114 12.16 -8.37 -14.11
CA GLN A 114 12.98 -9.58 -14.02
C GLN A 114 14.19 -9.43 -13.08
N ILE A 115 14.66 -8.20 -12.83
CA ILE A 115 15.65 -7.91 -11.79
C ILE A 115 14.98 -7.93 -10.42
N VAL A 116 13.79 -7.38 -10.27
CA VAL A 116 13.06 -7.37 -8.99
C VAL A 116 12.86 -8.77 -8.46
N ARG A 117 12.47 -9.72 -9.33
CA ARG A 117 12.33 -11.14 -8.94
C ARG A 117 13.62 -11.76 -8.38
N LYS A 118 14.79 -11.19 -8.68
CA LYS A 118 16.13 -11.70 -8.30
C LYS A 118 16.77 -10.92 -7.17
N VAL A 119 16.23 -9.77 -6.77
CA VAL A 119 16.77 -8.90 -5.72
C VAL A 119 15.74 -8.83 -4.60
N TYR A 120 16.14 -8.34 -3.43
CA TYR A 120 15.18 -8.12 -2.35
C TYR A 120 14.04 -7.19 -2.77
N ASN A 121 12.78 -7.60 -2.55
CA ASN A 121 11.57 -6.97 -3.12
C ASN A 121 11.57 -5.44 -3.12
N VAL A 122 11.69 -4.80 -1.95
CA VAL A 122 11.61 -3.32 -1.86
C VAL A 122 12.76 -2.64 -2.61
N VAL A 123 13.98 -3.18 -2.51
CA VAL A 123 15.16 -2.64 -3.22
C VAL A 123 15.02 -2.89 -4.73
N GLY A 124 14.52 -4.05 -5.13
CA GLY A 124 14.20 -4.39 -6.51
C GLY A 124 13.21 -3.41 -7.11
N LEU A 125 12.08 -3.15 -6.43
CA LEU A 125 11.05 -2.22 -6.88
C LEU A 125 11.57 -0.79 -7.03
N ILE A 126 12.44 -0.33 -6.12
CA ILE A 126 13.12 0.97 -6.25
C ILE A 126 14.02 1.00 -7.49
N ILE A 127 14.80 -0.08 -7.73
CA ILE A 127 15.66 -0.19 -8.91
C ILE A 127 14.82 -0.18 -10.18
N GLU A 128 13.74 -0.96 -10.23
CA GLU A 128 12.81 -1.01 -11.38
C GLU A 128 12.20 0.36 -11.67
N THR A 129 11.66 1.03 -10.65
CA THR A 129 11.07 2.36 -10.80
C THR A 129 12.11 3.37 -11.31
N THR A 130 13.35 3.28 -10.81
CA THR A 130 14.47 4.11 -11.27
C THR A 130 14.87 3.81 -12.71
N LEU A 131 14.87 2.53 -13.13
CA LEU A 131 15.16 2.12 -14.50
C LEU A 131 14.08 2.64 -15.46
N GLY A 132 12.79 2.58 -15.07
CA GLY A 132 11.70 3.19 -15.83
C GLY A 132 11.90 4.69 -16.05
N SER A 133 12.31 5.39 -14.99
CA SER A 133 12.61 6.82 -15.01
C SER A 133 13.83 7.23 -15.85
N ILE A 134 14.64 6.28 -16.37
CA ILE A 134 15.76 6.61 -17.27
C ILE A 134 15.28 7.31 -18.54
N VAL A 135 14.11 6.92 -19.07
CA VAL A 135 13.56 7.52 -20.30
C VAL A 135 13.33 9.01 -20.11
N GLU A 136 12.73 9.42 -18.99
CA GLU A 136 12.49 10.81 -18.61
C GLU A 136 13.82 11.59 -18.47
N ILE A 137 14.79 11.02 -17.74
CA ILE A 137 16.12 11.65 -17.58
C ILE A 137 16.78 11.88 -18.95
N VAL A 138 16.73 10.91 -19.85
CA VAL A 138 17.30 11.01 -21.20
C VAL A 138 16.58 12.07 -22.02
N VAL A 139 15.24 12.07 -22.05
CA VAL A 139 14.44 13.04 -22.79
C VAL A 139 14.71 14.46 -22.29
N PHE A 140 14.70 14.69 -20.98
CA PHE A 140 14.98 16.00 -20.38
C PHE A 140 16.42 16.45 -20.60
N THR A 141 17.40 15.54 -20.49
CA THR A 141 18.81 15.85 -20.76
C THR A 141 19.01 16.27 -22.22
N ILE A 142 18.33 15.61 -23.16
CA ILE A 142 18.42 16.01 -24.58
C ILE A 142 17.70 17.34 -24.80
N LEU A 143 16.52 17.54 -24.20
CA LEU A 143 15.75 18.79 -24.31
C LEU A 143 16.54 20.01 -23.79
N ILE A 144 17.16 19.92 -22.61
CA ILE A 144 17.83 21.07 -21.99
C ILE A 144 19.05 21.55 -22.79
N THR A 145 19.67 20.63 -23.55
CA THR A 145 20.78 20.96 -24.44
C THR A 145 20.34 21.65 -25.74
N ARG A 146 19.03 21.72 -26.03
CA ARG A 146 18.52 22.43 -27.21
C ARG A 146 18.57 23.94 -27.00
N THR A 147 18.73 24.64 -28.12
CA THR A 147 18.76 26.11 -28.16
C THR A 147 17.33 26.63 -28.24
N ALA A 148 17.01 27.63 -27.43
CA ALA A 148 15.71 28.31 -27.49
C ALA A 148 15.61 29.14 -28.78
N SER A 149 14.40 29.27 -29.29
CA SER A 149 14.00 30.15 -30.41
C SER A 149 12.91 31.11 -29.90
N GLU A 150 12.51 32.10 -30.70
CA GLU A 150 11.39 33.00 -30.33
C GLU A 150 10.08 32.24 -30.07
N THR A 151 9.90 31.11 -30.73
CA THR A 151 8.70 30.29 -30.67
C THR A 151 8.86 28.97 -29.92
N PHE A 152 10.07 28.62 -29.49
CA PHE A 152 10.38 27.34 -28.84
C PHE A 152 11.24 27.58 -27.60
N ASP A 153 10.69 27.30 -26.42
CA ASP A 153 11.42 27.33 -25.15
C ASP A 153 11.59 25.91 -24.56
N PRO A 154 12.79 25.31 -24.65
CA PRO A 154 13.03 23.99 -24.07
C PRO A 154 12.88 23.97 -22.54
N ILE A 155 13.10 25.09 -21.84
CA ILE A 155 12.96 25.17 -20.37
C ILE A 155 11.48 25.07 -20.01
N GLN A 156 10.62 25.84 -20.69
CA GLN A 156 9.17 25.78 -20.49
C GLN A 156 8.60 24.38 -20.79
N ILE A 157 9.11 23.71 -21.84
CA ILE A 157 8.69 22.33 -22.16
C ILE A 157 9.07 21.37 -21.04
N ILE A 158 10.30 21.45 -20.50
CA ILE A 158 10.73 20.59 -19.38
C ILE A 158 9.91 20.87 -18.12
N GLN A 159 9.67 22.14 -17.79
CA GLN A 159 8.84 22.53 -16.64
C GLN A 159 7.43 21.95 -16.75
N ALA A 160 6.81 22.09 -17.92
CA ALA A 160 5.49 21.51 -18.20
C ALA A 160 5.52 19.98 -18.18
N ALA A 161 6.60 19.35 -18.66
CA ALA A 161 6.76 17.90 -18.66
C ALA A 161 6.96 17.30 -17.26
N ILE A 162 7.67 17.96 -16.35
CA ILE A 162 7.76 17.54 -14.94
C ILE A 162 6.37 17.45 -14.31
N LEU A 163 5.55 18.51 -14.45
CA LEU A 163 4.19 18.52 -13.93
C LEU A 163 3.30 17.51 -14.66
N GLY A 164 3.47 17.42 -15.98
CA GLY A 164 2.76 16.49 -16.85
C GLY A 164 3.03 15.04 -16.51
N SER A 165 4.26 14.69 -16.14
CA SER A 165 4.65 13.34 -15.71
C SER A 165 3.98 12.95 -14.40
N VAL A 166 3.89 13.88 -13.44
CA VAL A 166 3.13 13.64 -12.21
C VAL A 166 1.63 13.49 -12.51
N LEU A 167 1.05 14.35 -13.36
CA LEU A 167 -0.36 14.25 -13.75
C LEU A 167 -0.68 12.98 -14.53
N ALA A 168 0.18 12.58 -15.45
CA ALA A 168 0.03 11.38 -16.26
C ALA A 168 0.07 10.12 -15.39
N ASN A 169 0.94 10.10 -14.38
CA ASN A 169 0.93 9.02 -13.39
C ASN A 169 -0.36 9.03 -12.56
N LEU A 170 -0.67 10.14 -11.89
CA LEU A 170 -1.77 10.20 -10.93
C LEU A 170 -3.16 10.03 -11.54
N LEU A 171 -3.43 10.67 -12.68
CA LEU A 171 -4.77 10.66 -13.28
C LEU A 171 -4.87 9.61 -14.39
N PHE A 172 -3.94 9.66 -15.35
CA PHE A 172 -4.03 8.81 -16.54
C PHE A 172 -3.68 7.36 -16.22
N CYS A 173 -2.53 7.10 -15.58
CA CYS A 173 -2.09 5.74 -15.28
C CYS A 173 -2.93 5.07 -14.19
N ILE A 174 -3.15 5.71 -13.03
CA ILE A 174 -4.04 5.15 -12.00
C ILE A 174 -5.45 4.90 -12.56
N GLY A 175 -5.98 5.85 -13.34
CA GLY A 175 -7.28 5.69 -13.99
C GLY A 175 -7.33 4.45 -14.90
N LEU A 176 -6.27 4.21 -15.69
CA LEU A 176 -6.16 3.00 -16.51
C LEU A 176 -5.98 1.74 -15.67
N CYS A 177 -5.21 1.79 -14.57
CA CYS A 177 -5.04 0.67 -13.65
C CYS A 177 -6.39 0.25 -13.05
N PHE A 178 -7.17 1.20 -12.52
CA PHE A 178 -8.51 0.93 -11.98
C PHE A 178 -9.49 0.47 -13.06
N PHE A 179 -9.46 1.09 -14.24
CA PHE A 179 -10.33 0.69 -15.33
C PHE A 179 -10.04 -0.74 -15.81
N ILE A 180 -8.79 -1.06 -16.11
CA ILE A 180 -8.38 -2.37 -16.65
C ILE A 180 -8.44 -3.46 -15.58
N GLY A 181 -8.06 -3.14 -14.34
CA GLY A 181 -8.14 -4.07 -13.22
C GLY A 181 -9.59 -4.38 -12.82
N GLY A 182 -10.48 -3.38 -12.85
CA GLY A 182 -11.91 -3.51 -12.57
C GLY A 182 -12.75 -4.09 -13.72
N MET A 183 -12.25 -4.16 -14.96
CA MET A 183 -12.98 -4.81 -16.06
C MET A 183 -13.22 -6.31 -15.82
N LYS A 184 -12.38 -6.96 -15.00
CA LYS A 184 -12.47 -8.40 -14.71
C LYS A 184 -12.99 -8.68 -13.29
N ARG A 185 -13.11 -7.66 -12.43
CA ARG A 185 -13.29 -7.81 -10.97
C ARG A 185 -14.25 -6.77 -10.44
N GLU A 186 -15.08 -7.17 -9.48
CA GLU A 186 -16.02 -6.24 -8.83
C GLU A 186 -15.29 -5.26 -7.90
N GLU A 187 -14.27 -5.75 -7.18
CA GLU A 187 -13.48 -4.96 -6.25
C GLU A 187 -11.99 -5.33 -6.34
N GLN A 188 -11.11 -4.37 -6.06
CA GLN A 188 -9.67 -4.60 -5.89
C GLN A 188 -9.22 -3.99 -4.58
N LYS A 189 -8.63 -4.82 -3.72
CA LYS A 189 -8.11 -4.39 -2.42
C LYS A 189 -6.63 -4.02 -2.56
N PHE A 190 -6.22 -3.02 -1.80
CA PHE A 190 -4.82 -2.62 -1.66
C PHE A 190 -4.56 -2.17 -0.23
N HIS A 191 -3.31 -2.25 0.21
CA HIS A 191 -2.93 -1.95 1.57
C HIS A 191 -2.85 -0.44 1.80
N SER A 192 -3.43 0.05 2.89
CA SER A 192 -3.44 1.48 3.26
C SER A 192 -2.02 2.06 3.40
N ALA A 193 -1.04 1.27 3.82
CA ALA A 193 0.37 1.69 3.86
C ALA A 193 0.93 2.11 2.49
N ILE A 194 0.39 1.62 1.37
CA ILE A 194 0.84 2.02 0.02
C ILE A 194 -0.02 3.19 -0.49
N GLY A 195 -1.35 3.10 -0.33
CA GLY A 195 -2.28 4.11 -0.79
C GLY A 195 -2.22 5.42 0.01
N GLU A 196 -2.43 5.36 1.32
CA GLU A 196 -2.58 6.53 2.19
C GLU A 196 -1.23 7.23 2.44
N VAL A 197 -0.21 6.47 2.85
CA VAL A 197 1.14 7.03 3.07
C VAL A 197 1.72 7.54 1.76
N GLY A 198 1.54 6.79 0.67
CA GLY A 198 1.94 7.21 -0.67
C GLY A 198 1.27 8.50 -1.12
N GLY A 199 -0.04 8.61 -0.95
CA GLY A 199 -0.81 9.82 -1.25
C GLY A 199 -0.34 11.03 -0.43
N ALA A 200 -0.08 10.85 0.87
CA ALA A 200 0.46 11.91 1.73
C ALA A 200 1.87 12.36 1.30
N LEU A 201 2.74 11.42 0.93
CA LEU A 201 4.09 11.72 0.44
C LEU A 201 4.07 12.51 -0.87
N ILE A 202 3.19 12.15 -1.81
CA ILE A 202 3.03 12.91 -3.07
C ILE A 202 2.53 14.32 -2.77
N LEU A 203 1.61 14.51 -1.82
CA LEU A 203 1.13 15.83 -1.42
C LEU A 203 2.28 16.69 -0.88
N VAL A 204 3.11 16.15 0.01
CA VAL A 204 4.29 16.87 0.52
C VAL A 204 5.28 17.19 -0.61
N ALA A 205 5.55 16.24 -1.50
CA ALA A 205 6.47 16.45 -2.61
C ALA A 205 5.94 17.53 -3.59
N GLY A 206 4.65 17.45 -3.97
CA GLY A 206 4.00 18.42 -4.85
C GLY A 206 3.98 19.83 -4.27
N MET A 207 3.73 19.96 -2.96
CA MET A 207 3.81 21.25 -2.28
C MET A 207 5.24 21.82 -2.27
N ALA A 208 6.25 20.97 -2.02
CA ALA A 208 7.65 21.39 -2.07
C ALA A 208 8.08 21.84 -3.48
N LEU A 209 7.53 21.21 -4.53
CA LEU A 209 7.78 21.56 -5.93
C LEU A 209 7.17 22.90 -6.32
N ILE A 210 5.94 23.19 -5.86
CA ILE A 210 5.19 24.39 -6.26
C ILE A 210 5.58 25.63 -5.47
N LEU A 211 6.08 25.47 -4.24
CA LEU A 211 6.40 26.59 -3.34
C LEU A 211 7.31 27.67 -3.98
N PRO A 212 8.40 27.32 -4.71
CA PRO A 212 9.20 28.31 -5.42
C PRO A 212 8.42 29.08 -6.49
N SER A 213 7.59 28.38 -7.28
CA SER A 213 6.73 29.02 -8.29
C SER A 213 5.75 29.99 -7.64
N ALA A 214 5.08 29.59 -6.55
CA ALA A 214 4.16 30.47 -5.83
C ALA A 214 4.86 31.73 -5.29
N TYR A 215 6.06 31.58 -4.73
CA TYR A 215 6.88 32.69 -4.27
C TYR A 215 7.26 33.65 -5.42
N ILE A 216 7.76 33.13 -6.54
CA ILE A 216 8.17 33.93 -7.70
C ILE A 216 6.97 34.71 -8.28
N ASN A 217 5.83 34.04 -8.49
CA ASN A 217 4.65 34.67 -9.07
C ASN A 217 4.06 35.77 -8.16
N THR A 218 4.04 35.56 -6.84
CA THR A 218 3.50 36.56 -5.90
C THR A 218 4.37 37.82 -5.79
N LEU A 219 5.69 37.70 -5.92
CA LEU A 219 6.59 38.85 -5.84
C LEU A 219 6.59 39.70 -7.12
N GLN A 220 6.37 39.08 -8.28
CA GLN A 220 6.23 39.79 -9.55
C GLN A 220 5.04 40.76 -9.56
N ASP A 221 3.95 40.44 -8.84
CA ASP A 221 2.72 41.24 -8.77
C ASP A 221 2.77 42.38 -7.75
N THR A 222 3.76 42.45 -6.86
CA THR A 222 3.82 43.50 -5.82
C THR A 222 4.71 44.68 -6.23
N GLU A 223 4.18 45.90 -6.09
CA GLU A 223 4.87 47.20 -6.25
C GLU A 223 6.10 47.38 -5.31
N TYR A 224 6.35 46.41 -4.43
CA TYR A 224 7.53 46.28 -3.56
C TYR A 224 8.75 45.65 -4.24
N GLY A 225 8.64 45.32 -5.53
CA GLY A 225 9.73 44.76 -6.30
C GLY A 225 10.90 45.72 -6.49
N GLY A 226 11.86 45.67 -5.57
CA GLY A 226 13.11 46.42 -5.66
C GLY A 226 13.84 46.16 -6.98
N THR A 227 14.72 47.07 -7.36
CA THR A 227 15.51 47.11 -8.60
C THR A 227 16.53 45.95 -8.77
N GLY A 228 16.24 44.77 -8.22
CA GLY A 228 17.03 43.55 -8.34
C GLY A 228 16.64 42.72 -9.55
N ASP A 229 17.55 41.85 -9.97
CA ASP A 229 17.37 40.91 -11.07
C ASP A 229 16.55 39.70 -10.57
N PHE A 230 15.22 39.78 -10.73
CA PHE A 230 14.26 38.78 -10.24
C PHE A 230 14.55 37.36 -10.74
N ASP A 231 15.08 37.23 -11.95
CA ASP A 231 15.37 35.93 -12.56
C ASP A 231 16.55 35.25 -11.84
N LEU A 232 17.57 36.02 -11.42
CA LEU A 232 18.69 35.50 -10.65
C LEU A 232 18.26 35.02 -9.25
N ASP A 233 17.32 35.71 -8.61
CA ASP A 233 16.82 35.30 -7.30
C ASP A 233 15.89 34.08 -7.40
N ALA A 234 15.05 34.02 -8.45
CA ALA A 234 14.26 32.82 -8.78
C ALA A 234 15.14 31.58 -9.03
N LEU A 235 16.25 31.74 -9.75
CA LEU A 235 17.22 30.67 -10.01
C LEU A 235 17.91 30.19 -8.74
N ARG A 236 18.33 31.11 -7.86
CA ARG A 236 18.96 30.77 -6.58
C ARG A 236 18.02 29.99 -5.68
N ILE A 237 16.77 30.41 -5.58
CA ILE A 237 15.73 29.71 -4.81
C ILE A 237 15.49 28.32 -5.40
N SER A 238 15.34 28.22 -6.72
CA SER A 238 15.12 26.94 -7.40
C SER A 238 16.27 25.96 -7.17
N ARG A 239 17.53 26.42 -7.25
CA ARG A 239 18.73 25.61 -6.94
C ARG A 239 18.77 25.19 -5.48
N GLY A 240 18.42 26.08 -4.55
CA GLY A 240 18.32 25.76 -3.13
C GLY A 240 17.26 24.68 -2.84
N THR A 241 16.07 24.83 -3.44
CA THR A 241 15.00 23.83 -3.34
C THR A 241 15.41 22.49 -3.95
N ALA A 242 16.15 22.48 -5.06
CA ALA A 242 16.67 21.24 -5.66
C ALA A 242 17.56 20.43 -4.68
N PHE A 243 18.43 21.09 -3.91
CA PHE A 243 19.21 20.41 -2.86
C PHE A 243 18.33 19.81 -1.76
N ILE A 244 17.31 20.55 -1.31
CA ILE A 244 16.38 20.09 -0.26
C ILE A 244 15.57 18.89 -0.75
N LEU A 245 15.05 18.95 -1.99
CA LEU A 245 14.31 17.85 -2.62
C LEU A 245 15.18 16.59 -2.73
N LEU A 246 16.42 16.73 -3.21
CA LEU A 246 17.34 15.59 -3.33
C LEU A 246 17.71 15.00 -1.97
N ALA A 247 17.95 15.83 -0.95
CA ALA A 247 18.19 15.35 0.41
C ALA A 247 16.97 14.63 0.99
N SER A 248 15.77 15.15 0.75
CA SER A 248 14.51 14.52 1.15
C SER A 248 14.31 13.18 0.46
N TYR A 249 14.69 13.06 -0.81
CA TYR A 249 14.67 11.78 -1.54
C TYR A 249 15.62 10.74 -0.91
N MET A 250 16.82 11.15 -0.47
CA MET A 250 17.75 10.25 0.21
C MET A 250 17.20 9.75 1.55
N VAL A 251 16.50 10.61 2.30
CA VAL A 251 15.79 10.21 3.53
C VAL A 251 14.64 9.26 3.21
N TYR A 252 13.88 9.53 2.15
CA TYR A 252 12.82 8.64 1.67
C TYR A 252 13.36 7.25 1.30
N LEU A 253 14.47 7.18 0.55
CA LEU A 253 15.12 5.91 0.22
C LEU A 253 15.58 5.16 1.47
N TRP A 254 16.16 5.87 2.44
CA TRP A 254 16.57 5.25 3.72
C TRP A 254 15.37 4.70 4.49
N TYR A 255 14.26 5.45 4.55
CA TYR A 255 13.03 5.02 5.19
C TYR A 255 12.45 3.74 4.55
N GLN A 256 12.38 3.68 3.21
CA GLN A 256 11.86 2.50 2.50
C GLN A 256 12.78 1.28 2.61
N THR A 257 14.09 1.47 2.48
CA THR A 257 15.03 0.34 2.43
C THR A 257 15.44 -0.19 3.80
N ASN A 258 15.30 0.61 4.86
CA ASN A 258 15.74 0.23 6.21
C ASN A 258 14.59 0.22 7.22
N SER A 259 14.00 1.38 7.53
CA SER A 259 13.11 1.52 8.70
C SER A 259 11.76 0.84 8.54
N HIS A 260 11.12 0.93 7.36
CA HIS A 260 9.81 0.32 7.09
C HIS A 260 9.89 -0.85 6.11
N ARG A 261 11.09 -1.40 5.95
CA ARG A 261 11.38 -2.49 5.03
C ARG A 261 10.46 -3.70 5.25
N SER A 262 10.21 -4.08 6.50
CA SER A 262 9.35 -5.23 6.84
C SER A 262 7.93 -5.01 6.30
N LEU A 263 7.30 -3.90 6.68
CA LEU A 263 5.92 -3.59 6.29
C LEU A 263 5.70 -3.67 4.78
N TYR A 264 6.55 -3.03 3.97
CA TYR A 264 6.43 -3.10 2.52
C TYR A 264 6.73 -4.51 1.98
N SER A 265 7.77 -5.17 2.50
CA SER A 265 8.13 -6.52 2.08
C SER A 265 7.00 -7.52 2.33
N ASP A 266 6.32 -7.42 3.47
CA ASP A 266 5.25 -8.33 3.88
C ASP A 266 4.03 -8.15 2.97
N VAL A 267 3.65 -6.91 2.67
CA VAL A 267 2.57 -6.59 1.72
C VAL A 267 2.87 -7.13 0.32
N PHE A 268 4.09 -6.92 -0.20
CA PHE A 268 4.45 -7.40 -1.54
C PHE A 268 4.61 -8.91 -1.61
N ASN A 269 5.16 -9.55 -0.58
CA ASN A 269 5.26 -11.01 -0.51
C ASN A 269 3.88 -11.67 -0.49
N HIS A 270 2.95 -11.09 0.27
CA HIS A 270 1.57 -11.57 0.32
C HIS A 270 0.92 -11.54 -1.08
N ASP A 271 1.02 -10.43 -1.80
CA ASP A 271 0.51 -10.31 -3.17
C ASP A 271 1.16 -11.30 -4.16
N LEU A 272 2.41 -11.70 -3.93
CA LEU A 272 3.11 -12.68 -4.76
C LEU A 272 2.69 -14.12 -4.47
N ILE A 273 2.42 -14.47 -3.21
CA ILE A 273 2.13 -15.84 -2.76
C ILE A 273 0.64 -16.16 -2.84
N VAL A 274 -0.21 -15.25 -2.36
CA VAL A 274 -1.67 -15.44 -2.23
C VAL A 274 -2.41 -14.85 -3.45
N GLY A 275 -1.70 -14.22 -4.38
CA GLY A 275 -2.29 -13.62 -5.55
C GLY A 275 -3.03 -14.63 -6.44
N GLU A 276 -4.18 -14.20 -6.99
CA GLU A 276 -5.05 -14.96 -7.92
C GLU A 276 -4.31 -15.60 -9.12
N ASN A 277 -3.08 -15.14 -9.42
CA ASN A 277 -2.24 -15.62 -10.51
C ASN A 277 -0.89 -16.23 -10.03
N HIS A 278 -0.77 -16.64 -8.76
CA HIS A 278 0.46 -17.24 -8.22
C HIS A 278 0.97 -18.40 -9.08
N ASP A 279 0.11 -19.37 -9.38
CA ASP A 279 0.47 -20.54 -10.20
C ASP A 279 1.01 -20.16 -11.59
N LYS A 280 0.43 -19.13 -12.21
CA LYS A 280 0.91 -18.62 -13.50
C LYS A 280 2.26 -17.94 -13.37
N ALA A 281 2.48 -17.17 -12.30
CA ALA A 281 3.74 -16.49 -12.05
C ALA A 281 4.89 -17.48 -11.76
N VAL A 282 4.58 -18.64 -11.16
CA VAL A 282 5.54 -19.74 -10.96
C VAL A 282 5.92 -20.40 -12.31
N GLU A 283 4.96 -20.59 -13.21
CA GLU A 283 5.17 -21.20 -14.53
C GLU A 283 5.77 -20.26 -15.59
N GLU A 284 5.84 -18.95 -15.32
CA GLU A 284 6.37 -17.98 -16.27
C GLU A 284 7.86 -18.22 -16.61
N GLU A 285 8.20 -18.09 -17.90
CA GLU A 285 9.58 -18.15 -18.37
C GLU A 285 10.39 -16.98 -17.79
N LYS A 286 11.39 -17.27 -16.94
CA LYS A 286 12.27 -16.27 -16.30
C LYS A 286 13.53 -16.02 -17.13
N LEU A 287 13.95 -14.76 -17.22
CA LEU A 287 15.24 -14.41 -17.82
C LEU A 287 16.41 -14.78 -16.89
N SER A 288 17.56 -15.17 -17.45
CA SER A 288 18.81 -15.23 -16.68
C SER A 288 19.29 -13.82 -16.33
N PHE A 289 20.11 -13.66 -15.29
CA PHE A 289 20.60 -12.32 -14.90
C PHE A 289 21.36 -11.62 -16.06
N SER A 290 22.16 -12.37 -16.83
CA SER A 290 22.81 -11.85 -18.03
C SER A 290 21.85 -11.47 -19.16
N GLU A 291 20.73 -12.20 -19.29
CA GLU A 291 19.67 -11.87 -20.25
C GLU A 291 18.94 -10.58 -19.83
N CYS A 292 18.71 -10.35 -18.53
CA CYS A 292 18.14 -9.09 -18.03
C CYS A 292 19.05 -7.89 -18.37
N LEU A 293 20.36 -8.00 -18.08
CA LEU A 293 21.32 -6.94 -18.40
C LEU A 293 21.40 -6.68 -19.91
N LEU A 294 21.31 -7.73 -20.73
CA LEU A 294 21.27 -7.58 -22.19
C LEU A 294 19.99 -6.86 -22.65
N ALA A 295 18.82 -7.22 -22.10
CA ALA A 295 17.56 -6.53 -22.40
C ALA A 295 17.66 -5.04 -22.08
N LEU A 296 18.13 -4.69 -20.87
CA LEU A 296 18.30 -3.31 -20.43
C LEU A 296 19.30 -2.54 -21.29
N PHE A 297 20.43 -3.16 -21.66
CA PHE A 297 21.41 -2.50 -22.53
C PHE A 297 20.83 -2.17 -23.91
N ILE A 298 20.12 -3.13 -24.52
CA ILE A 298 19.48 -2.94 -25.83
C ILE A 298 18.39 -1.87 -25.73
N SER A 299 17.52 -1.96 -24.73
CA SER A 299 16.37 -1.06 -24.60
C SER A 299 16.81 0.37 -24.29
N VAL A 300 17.74 0.59 -23.36
CA VAL A 300 18.31 1.92 -23.10
C VAL A 300 19.02 2.48 -24.33
N GLY A 301 19.77 1.65 -25.06
CA GLY A 301 20.39 2.06 -26.33
C GLY A 301 19.37 2.53 -27.36
N CYS A 302 18.29 1.77 -27.55
CA CYS A 302 17.18 2.15 -28.43
C CYS A 302 16.49 3.44 -27.97
N VAL A 303 16.14 3.54 -26.67
CA VAL A 303 15.51 4.73 -26.09
C VAL A 303 16.38 5.97 -26.31
N CYS A 304 17.69 5.90 -26.06
CA CYS A 304 18.60 7.02 -26.30
C CYS A 304 18.57 7.49 -27.77
N CYS A 305 18.61 6.56 -28.73
CA CYS A 305 18.53 6.90 -30.15
C CYS A 305 17.17 7.51 -30.51
N ILE A 306 16.07 6.91 -30.05
CA ILE A 306 14.71 7.35 -30.35
C ILE A 306 14.44 8.71 -29.70
N ALA A 307 14.81 8.90 -28.43
CA ALA A 307 14.65 10.16 -27.71
C ALA A 307 15.42 11.30 -28.40
N TYR A 308 16.64 11.04 -28.87
CA TYR A 308 17.42 12.03 -29.61
C TYR A 308 16.68 12.50 -30.87
N LEU A 309 16.19 11.54 -31.67
CA LEU A 309 15.48 11.82 -32.91
C LEU A 309 14.11 12.47 -32.64
N LEU A 310 13.40 12.04 -31.61
CA LEU A 310 12.10 12.57 -31.21
C LEU A 310 12.23 14.04 -30.78
N VAL A 311 13.14 14.33 -29.85
CA VAL A 311 13.35 15.69 -29.32
C VAL A 311 13.80 16.65 -30.42
N ASP A 312 14.59 16.18 -31.38
CA ASP A 312 15.02 16.96 -32.55
C ASP A 312 13.83 17.49 -33.35
N GLN A 313 12.72 16.75 -33.40
CA GLN A 313 11.52 17.15 -34.15
C GLN A 313 10.52 17.98 -33.34
N ILE A 314 10.72 18.14 -32.03
CA ILE A 314 9.80 18.95 -31.21
C ILE A 314 9.76 20.40 -31.70
N HIS A 315 10.90 20.96 -32.07
CA HIS A 315 10.99 22.30 -32.64
C HIS A 315 10.07 22.45 -33.88
N PHE A 316 10.08 21.47 -34.78
CA PHE A 316 9.17 21.46 -35.93
C PHE A 316 7.69 21.38 -35.53
N ILE A 317 7.35 20.58 -34.51
CA ILE A 317 5.98 20.50 -33.99
C ILE A 317 5.50 21.83 -33.40
N VAL A 318 6.41 22.56 -32.76
CA VAL A 318 6.08 23.85 -32.15
C VAL A 318 5.98 24.95 -33.21
N GLU A 319 7.01 25.12 -34.04
CA GLU A 319 7.09 26.25 -34.97
C GLU A 319 6.21 26.07 -36.21
N GLU A 320 6.26 24.90 -36.85
CA GLU A 320 5.59 24.66 -38.14
C GLU A 320 4.17 24.10 -37.97
N ARG A 321 3.91 23.40 -36.86
CA ARG A 321 2.57 22.86 -36.55
C ARG A 321 1.82 23.66 -35.51
N HIS A 322 2.42 24.73 -35.00
CA HIS A 322 1.82 25.68 -34.05
C HIS A 322 1.24 25.02 -32.79
N VAL A 323 1.87 23.93 -32.34
CA VAL A 323 1.52 23.29 -31.07
C VAL A 323 2.26 24.03 -29.96
N LYS A 324 1.54 24.48 -28.93
CA LYS A 324 2.15 25.23 -27.82
C LYS A 324 3.15 24.37 -27.03
N ASP A 325 4.26 24.98 -26.62
CA ASP A 325 5.28 24.38 -25.74
C ASP A 325 4.67 23.70 -24.51
N ALA A 326 3.76 24.40 -23.83
CA ALA A 326 3.06 23.88 -22.66
C ALA A 326 2.25 22.60 -22.98
N PHE A 327 1.66 22.45 -24.16
CA PHE A 327 0.93 21.23 -24.53
C PHE A 327 1.88 20.08 -24.85
N VAL A 328 3.00 20.38 -25.54
CA VAL A 328 4.03 19.38 -25.81
C VAL A 328 4.61 18.84 -24.51
N GLY A 329 5.00 19.73 -23.61
CA GLY A 329 5.53 19.36 -22.29
C GLY A 329 4.49 18.69 -21.41
N LEU A 330 3.31 19.29 -21.19
CA LEU A 330 2.34 18.77 -20.22
C LEU A 330 1.67 17.46 -20.64
N ILE A 331 1.48 17.22 -21.94
CA ILE A 331 0.69 16.10 -22.45
C ILE A 331 1.51 15.13 -23.29
N LEU A 332 2.20 15.62 -24.33
CA LEU A 332 2.81 14.72 -25.32
C LEU A 332 4.04 13.99 -24.78
N VAL A 333 4.95 14.72 -24.11
CA VAL A 333 6.21 14.17 -23.58
C VAL A 333 5.95 13.12 -22.47
N PRO A 334 5.14 13.40 -21.42
CA PRO A 334 4.83 12.47 -20.34
C PRO A 334 4.33 11.09 -20.80
N VAL A 335 3.45 11.07 -21.82
CA VAL A 335 2.84 9.82 -22.31
C VAL A 335 3.87 8.85 -22.86
N VAL A 336 4.93 9.34 -23.51
CA VAL A 336 5.98 8.47 -24.08
C VAL A 336 7.14 8.26 -23.12
N GLU A 337 7.50 9.25 -22.31
CA GLU A 337 8.61 9.09 -21.38
C GLU A 337 8.24 8.17 -20.21
N LYS A 338 6.99 8.20 -19.73
CA LYS A 338 6.48 7.31 -18.67
C LYS A 338 5.88 6.00 -19.17
N ALA A 339 6.02 5.70 -20.47
CA ALA A 339 5.42 4.53 -21.07
C ALA A 339 5.88 3.22 -20.41
N ALA A 340 7.15 3.13 -19.96
CA ALA A 340 7.67 1.97 -19.23
C ALA A 340 6.87 1.73 -17.95
N GLU A 341 6.78 2.75 -17.08
CA GLU A 341 6.08 2.61 -15.80
C GLU A 341 4.57 2.42 -15.98
N HIS A 342 3.95 3.11 -16.95
CA HIS A 342 2.51 2.96 -17.21
C HIS A 342 2.16 1.54 -17.63
N LEU A 343 2.94 0.95 -18.53
CA LEU A 343 2.68 -0.41 -19.00
C LEU A 343 2.90 -1.44 -17.91
N THR A 344 3.95 -1.30 -17.09
CA THR A 344 4.18 -2.17 -15.94
C THR A 344 3.03 -2.08 -14.94
N ALA A 345 2.65 -0.87 -14.50
CA ALA A 345 1.58 -0.67 -13.53
C ALA A 345 0.22 -1.19 -14.02
N ILE A 346 -0.11 -0.98 -15.29
CA ILE A 346 -1.33 -1.52 -15.91
C ILE A 346 -1.28 -3.06 -15.96
N GLY A 347 -0.11 -3.64 -16.24
CA GLY A 347 0.12 -5.09 -16.18
C GLY A 347 -0.17 -5.64 -14.79
N ASP A 348 0.45 -5.04 -13.76
CA ASP A 348 0.25 -5.40 -12.36
C ASP A 348 -1.23 -5.31 -11.96
N ALA A 349 -1.91 -4.21 -12.31
CA ALA A 349 -3.32 -4.03 -12.02
C ALA A 349 -4.21 -5.08 -12.72
N SER A 350 -3.89 -5.46 -13.97
CA SER A 350 -4.60 -6.52 -14.69
C SER A 350 -4.44 -7.88 -14.01
N ASP A 351 -3.26 -8.12 -13.44
CA ASP A 351 -2.88 -9.36 -12.75
C ASP A 351 -3.34 -9.41 -11.28
N ASN A 352 -4.16 -8.44 -10.85
CA ASN A 352 -4.65 -8.25 -9.47
C ASN A 352 -3.58 -7.88 -8.43
N ARG A 353 -2.46 -7.33 -8.87
CA ARG A 353 -1.36 -6.88 -8.01
C ARG A 353 -1.44 -5.37 -7.80
N MET A 354 -2.55 -4.90 -7.23
CA MET A 354 -2.83 -3.46 -7.13
C MET A 354 -1.81 -2.73 -6.23
N ASN A 355 -1.25 -3.39 -5.22
CA ASN A 355 -0.18 -2.80 -4.40
C ASN A 355 1.07 -2.48 -5.22
N PHE A 356 1.48 -3.38 -6.13
CA PHE A 356 2.59 -3.16 -7.06
C PHE A 356 2.28 -2.03 -8.03
N ALA A 357 1.08 -2.03 -8.63
CA ALA A 357 0.65 -0.97 -9.55
C ALA A 357 0.69 0.42 -8.88
N LEU A 358 0.11 0.54 -7.68
CA LEU A 358 0.12 1.79 -6.93
C LEU A 358 1.53 2.20 -6.52
N PHE A 359 2.37 1.26 -6.10
CA PHE A 359 3.77 1.55 -5.77
C PHE A 359 4.54 2.10 -6.97
N HIS A 360 4.40 1.49 -8.15
CA HIS A 360 5.05 1.96 -9.37
C HIS A 360 4.61 3.38 -9.73
N VAL A 361 3.32 3.68 -9.67
CA VAL A 361 2.80 5.00 -10.03
C VAL A 361 3.17 6.07 -9.00
N VAL A 362 2.95 5.80 -7.72
CA VAL A 362 3.25 6.73 -6.62
C VAL A 362 4.75 6.95 -6.47
N GLY A 363 5.53 5.87 -6.50
CA GLY A 363 6.98 5.91 -6.43
C GLY A 363 7.59 6.70 -7.59
N SER A 364 7.08 6.51 -8.81
CA SER A 364 7.50 7.28 -9.99
C SER A 364 7.17 8.77 -9.85
N CYS A 365 6.01 9.16 -9.28
CA CYS A 365 5.72 10.57 -8.97
C CYS A 365 6.72 11.16 -7.98
N ILE A 366 7.02 10.46 -6.88
CA ILE A 366 7.99 10.89 -5.87
C ILE A 366 9.37 11.05 -6.52
N GLN A 367 9.78 10.13 -7.39
CA GLN A 367 11.05 10.23 -8.13
C GLN A 367 11.09 11.42 -9.09
N THR A 368 10.05 11.64 -9.88
CA THR A 368 9.97 12.81 -10.79
C THR A 368 10.18 14.11 -10.02
N VAL A 369 9.50 14.26 -8.87
CA VAL A 369 9.56 15.47 -8.07
C VAL A 369 10.87 15.61 -7.28
N MET A 370 11.28 14.57 -6.54
CA MET A 370 12.35 14.67 -5.55
C MET A 370 13.73 14.24 -6.07
N LEU A 371 13.79 13.53 -7.21
CA LEU A 371 15.05 13.07 -7.80
C LEU A 371 15.30 13.71 -9.18
N ILE A 372 14.39 13.53 -10.13
CA ILE A 372 14.62 13.91 -11.54
C ILE A 372 14.62 15.42 -11.71
N THR A 373 13.68 16.12 -11.06
CA THR A 373 13.61 17.58 -11.08
C THR A 373 14.91 18.24 -10.56
N PRO A 374 15.47 17.84 -9.39
CA PRO A 374 16.79 18.31 -8.98
C PRO A 374 17.91 17.98 -9.96
N ILE A 375 17.93 16.75 -10.51
CA ILE A 375 18.96 16.34 -11.48
C ILE A 375 18.95 17.26 -12.70
N ILE A 376 17.78 17.57 -13.26
CA ILE A 376 17.71 18.42 -14.46
C ILE A 376 18.09 19.88 -14.16
N ILE A 377 17.79 20.40 -12.96
CA ILE A 377 18.26 21.72 -12.52
C ILE A 377 19.79 21.75 -12.44
N PHE A 378 20.42 20.70 -11.90
CA PHE A 378 21.89 20.61 -11.83
C PHE A 378 22.54 20.44 -13.19
N ILE A 379 21.95 19.65 -14.09
CA ILE A 379 22.40 19.53 -15.48
C ILE A 379 22.30 20.89 -16.19
N GLY A 380 21.17 21.59 -16.03
CA GLY A 380 20.98 22.94 -16.55
C GLY A 380 22.07 23.90 -16.06
N TRP A 381 22.31 23.89 -14.75
CA TRP A 381 23.37 24.71 -14.17
C TRP A 381 24.76 24.36 -14.73
N GLY A 382 25.07 23.08 -14.93
CA GLY A 382 26.34 22.62 -15.51
C GLY A 382 26.52 22.98 -16.99
N VAL A 383 25.44 23.05 -17.76
CA VAL A 383 25.44 23.41 -19.20
C VAL A 383 25.26 24.92 -19.41
N GLY A 384 25.06 25.70 -18.35
CA GLY A 384 24.85 27.16 -18.42
C GLY A 384 23.45 27.55 -18.91
N LYS A 385 22.45 26.71 -18.63
CA LYS A 385 21.03 26.93 -18.90
C LYS A 385 20.30 27.23 -17.59
N ASP A 386 19.48 28.27 -17.60
CA ASP A 386 18.78 28.77 -16.42
C ASP A 386 17.48 28.01 -16.14
N MET A 387 17.60 26.71 -15.87
CA MET A 387 16.48 25.87 -15.43
C MET A 387 16.05 26.23 -14.01
N SER A 388 14.80 26.67 -13.87
CA SER A 388 14.19 27.07 -12.59
C SER A 388 12.89 26.29 -12.33
N LEU A 389 12.38 26.36 -11.10
CA LEU A 389 11.09 25.80 -10.67
C LEU A 389 9.95 26.80 -10.86
N ALA A 390 10.07 27.69 -11.84
CA ALA A 390 9.07 28.70 -12.17
C ALA A 390 7.98 28.10 -13.08
N PHE A 391 7.09 27.30 -12.50
CA PHE A 391 5.96 26.73 -13.24
C PHE A 391 4.87 27.76 -13.53
N GLU A 392 4.14 27.54 -14.64
CA GLU A 392 2.95 28.32 -14.98
C GLU A 392 1.85 28.10 -13.91
N PRO A 393 1.20 29.16 -13.39
CA PRO A 393 0.24 29.07 -12.30
C PRO A 393 -0.90 28.07 -12.55
N PHE A 394 -1.40 28.02 -13.79
CA PHE A 394 -2.44 27.08 -14.18
C PHE A 394 -2.01 25.62 -13.95
N GLN A 395 -0.79 25.27 -14.36
CA GLN A 395 -0.27 23.90 -14.24
C GLN A 395 -0.06 23.52 -12.77
N ALA A 396 0.41 24.44 -11.94
CA ALA A 396 0.57 24.24 -10.50
C ALA A 396 -0.78 23.98 -9.80
N ILE A 397 -1.82 24.74 -10.13
CA ILE A 397 -3.17 24.56 -9.56
C ILE A 397 -3.74 23.19 -9.95
N VAL A 398 -3.63 22.82 -11.24
CA VAL A 398 -4.10 21.53 -11.74
C VAL A 398 -3.39 20.37 -11.04
N LEU A 399 -2.08 20.49 -10.79
CA LEU A 399 -1.32 19.49 -10.06
C LEU A 399 -1.84 19.30 -8.63
N ILE A 400 -2.04 20.38 -7.87
CA ILE A 400 -2.54 20.27 -6.48
C ILE A 400 -3.92 19.62 -6.47
N LEU A 401 -4.82 20.05 -7.36
CA LEU A 401 -6.17 19.47 -7.44
C LEU A 401 -6.11 17.97 -7.80
N ALA A 402 -5.23 17.58 -8.73
CA ALA A 402 -5.05 16.17 -9.08
C ALA A 402 -4.56 15.35 -7.89
N ILE A 403 -3.55 15.85 -7.16
CA ILE A 403 -3.02 15.15 -5.97
C ILE A 403 -4.11 15.02 -4.89
N LEU A 404 -4.90 16.06 -4.64
CA LEU A 404 -5.98 15.99 -3.64
C LEU A 404 -7.07 15.00 -4.05
N VAL A 405 -7.50 15.04 -5.31
CA VAL A 405 -8.51 14.12 -5.83
C VAL A 405 -8.01 12.68 -5.73
N VAL A 406 -6.83 12.39 -6.26
CA VAL A 406 -6.26 11.03 -6.25
C VAL A 406 -5.94 10.57 -4.84
N GLY A 407 -5.35 11.41 -4.01
CA GLY A 407 -5.10 11.12 -2.60
C GLY A 407 -6.38 10.78 -1.84
N SER A 408 -7.51 11.40 -2.17
CA SER A 408 -8.81 11.04 -1.59
C SER A 408 -9.33 9.67 -2.05
N PHE A 409 -9.02 9.25 -3.28
CA PHE A 409 -9.35 7.91 -3.79
C PHE A 409 -8.43 6.81 -3.24
N LEU A 410 -7.18 7.14 -2.94
CA LEU A 410 -6.20 6.21 -2.37
C LEU A 410 -6.32 6.04 -0.85
N ARG A 411 -7.09 6.90 -0.18
CA ARG A 411 -7.35 6.77 1.25
C ARG A 411 -8.30 5.60 1.49
N ASP A 412 -7.86 4.66 2.32
CA ASP A 412 -8.65 3.49 2.66
C ASP A 412 -9.96 3.91 3.37
N GLY A 413 -11.08 3.43 2.83
CA GLY A 413 -12.42 3.66 3.35
C GLY A 413 -12.90 2.52 4.25
N ASN A 414 -12.04 1.55 4.57
CA ASN A 414 -12.40 0.42 5.42
C ASN A 414 -12.94 0.90 6.77
N THR A 415 -14.17 0.49 7.03
CA THR A 415 -14.88 0.80 8.27
C THR A 415 -14.34 -0.09 9.37
N TYR A 416 -14.04 0.51 10.52
CA TYR A 416 -13.54 -0.19 11.70
C TYR A 416 -14.35 0.23 12.91
N ILE A 417 -14.28 -0.55 13.99
CA ILE A 417 -14.93 -0.24 15.27
C ILE A 417 -14.16 0.90 15.92
N ALA A 418 -14.77 2.07 16.01
CA ALA A 418 -14.20 3.26 16.63
C ALA A 418 -14.46 3.30 18.15
N LYS A 419 -15.58 2.73 18.59
CA LYS A 419 -15.90 2.59 20.01
C LYS A 419 -16.81 1.39 20.22
N VAL A 420 -16.62 0.65 21.30
CA VAL A 420 -17.56 -0.35 21.76
C VAL A 420 -17.73 -0.28 23.27
N SER A 421 -18.95 -0.52 23.76
CA SER A 421 -19.25 -0.59 25.19
C SER A 421 -20.33 -1.61 25.47
N TRP A 422 -20.26 -2.27 26.63
CA TRP A 422 -21.26 -3.23 27.09
C TRP A 422 -21.26 -3.32 28.62
N SER A 423 -22.32 -3.89 29.17
CA SER A 423 -22.47 -4.17 30.61
C SER A 423 -22.65 -5.66 30.85
N LEU A 424 -22.13 -6.16 31.97
CA LEU A 424 -22.29 -7.53 32.44
C LEU A 424 -22.69 -7.54 33.91
N ASN A 425 -23.65 -8.39 34.25
CA ASN A 425 -23.79 -8.92 35.61
C ASN A 425 -23.11 -10.30 35.59
N PRO A 426 -21.95 -10.47 36.26
CA PRO A 426 -21.22 -11.73 36.22
C PRO A 426 -22.11 -12.91 36.67
N PRO A 427 -22.02 -14.07 36.00
CA PRO A 427 -22.66 -15.28 36.52
C PRO A 427 -22.03 -15.71 37.84
N ASP A 428 -22.67 -16.67 38.50
CA ASP A 428 -22.01 -17.43 39.54
C ASP A 428 -20.75 -18.13 38.98
N VAL A 429 -19.73 -18.28 39.82
CA VAL A 429 -18.50 -18.97 39.43
C VAL A 429 -18.78 -20.44 39.07
N PRO A 430 -17.98 -21.07 38.20
CA PRO A 430 -18.25 -22.43 37.74
C PRO A 430 -18.32 -23.44 38.89
N CYS A 431 -19.22 -24.41 38.77
CA CYS A 431 -19.39 -25.47 39.75
C CYS A 431 -18.82 -26.80 39.26
N GLY A 432 -18.31 -27.62 40.19
CA GLY A 432 -17.72 -28.92 39.84
C GLY A 432 -16.39 -28.81 39.09
N ALA A 433 -15.70 -27.68 39.24
CA ALA A 433 -14.32 -27.48 38.83
C ALA A 433 -13.39 -28.43 39.60
N VAL A 434 -12.41 -29.02 38.90
CA VAL A 434 -11.39 -29.90 39.50
C VAL A 434 -10.01 -29.54 38.98
N THR A 435 -9.11 -29.17 39.90
CA THR A 435 -7.70 -28.92 39.60
C THR A 435 -6.96 -30.27 39.53
N GLU A 436 -6.50 -30.66 38.33
CA GLU A 436 -5.81 -31.94 38.12
C GLU A 436 -4.29 -31.86 38.42
N ASP A 437 -3.66 -30.72 38.16
CA ASP A 437 -2.25 -30.43 38.47
C ASP A 437 -2.15 -29.14 39.31
N GLU A 438 -1.64 -29.25 40.54
CA GLU A 438 -1.44 -28.10 41.44
C GLU A 438 -0.37 -27.11 40.92
N ASN A 439 0.53 -27.53 40.03
CA ASN A 439 1.57 -26.65 39.46
C ASN A 439 1.13 -25.91 38.20
N ASP A 440 0.03 -26.34 37.58
CA ASP A 440 -0.56 -25.73 36.38
C ASP A 440 -2.08 -25.71 36.53
N PRO A 441 -2.58 -24.88 37.45
CA PRO A 441 -3.98 -24.91 37.85
C PRO A 441 -4.89 -24.44 36.72
N MET A 442 -6.12 -24.95 36.76
CA MET A 442 -7.17 -24.58 35.82
C MET A 442 -7.53 -23.10 35.92
N TRP A 443 -7.86 -22.48 34.79
CA TRP A 443 -8.48 -21.15 34.77
C TRP A 443 -9.69 -21.10 33.85
N MET A 444 -10.70 -20.34 34.29
CA MET A 444 -11.87 -19.99 33.51
C MET A 444 -11.81 -18.51 33.18
N SER A 445 -11.99 -18.16 31.92
CA SER A 445 -12.13 -16.79 31.47
C SER A 445 -13.39 -16.59 30.65
N ILE A 446 -14.03 -15.46 30.91
CA ILE A 446 -15.12 -14.94 30.10
C ILE A 446 -14.68 -13.59 29.57
N TRP A 447 -14.84 -13.37 28.27
CA TRP A 447 -14.42 -12.12 27.64
C TRP A 447 -15.26 -11.78 26.41
N ILE A 448 -15.21 -10.49 26.08
CA ILE A 448 -15.61 -9.97 24.78
C ILE A 448 -14.54 -8.97 24.36
N GLY A 449 -14.06 -9.16 23.15
CA GLY A 449 -12.90 -8.46 22.64
C GLY A 449 -13.10 -7.98 21.22
N VAL A 450 -12.27 -7.02 20.84
CA VAL A 450 -12.19 -6.53 19.47
C VAL A 450 -10.85 -6.91 18.87
N ALA A 451 -10.88 -7.34 17.62
CA ALA A 451 -9.69 -7.67 16.84
C ALA A 451 -9.85 -7.20 15.39
N LYS A 452 -8.72 -7.15 14.68
CA LYS A 452 -8.71 -6.84 13.25
C LYS A 452 -9.47 -7.88 12.43
N ASP A 453 -9.23 -9.15 12.73
CA ASP A 453 -9.83 -10.30 12.05
C ASP A 453 -9.96 -11.44 13.08
N PHE A 454 -11.03 -12.21 12.99
CA PHE A 454 -11.26 -13.38 13.83
C PHE A 454 -10.36 -14.57 13.46
N HIS A 455 -9.91 -14.66 12.21
CA HIS A 455 -9.11 -15.77 11.71
C HIS A 455 -7.60 -15.53 11.79
N ASP A 456 -7.17 -14.29 12.03
CA ASP A 456 -5.76 -13.94 12.13
C ASP A 456 -5.25 -14.19 13.56
N GLN A 457 -4.59 -15.34 13.76
CA GLN A 457 -3.98 -15.69 15.05
C GLN A 457 -2.82 -14.76 15.45
N ASN A 458 -2.33 -13.93 14.51
CA ASN A 458 -1.31 -12.94 14.78
C ASN A 458 -1.89 -11.54 15.08
N ALA A 459 -3.21 -11.38 15.05
CA ALA A 459 -3.85 -10.11 15.37
C ALA A 459 -3.95 -9.92 16.89
N ASP A 460 -3.65 -8.70 17.33
CA ASP A 460 -3.90 -8.31 18.71
C ASP A 460 -5.41 -8.36 19.02
N LEU A 461 -5.73 -8.94 20.17
CA LEU A 461 -7.08 -9.04 20.70
C LEU A 461 -7.18 -8.19 21.97
N PHE A 462 -7.90 -7.09 21.86
CA PHE A 462 -8.13 -6.16 22.97
C PHE A 462 -9.36 -6.61 23.73
N GLN A 463 -9.13 -7.18 24.91
CA GLN A 463 -10.16 -7.88 25.67
C GLN A 463 -10.00 -7.66 27.18
N PRO A 464 -10.96 -6.99 27.83
CA PRO A 464 -11.10 -7.09 29.26
C PRO A 464 -11.42 -8.54 29.65
N LEU A 465 -10.66 -9.07 30.60
CA LEU A 465 -10.76 -10.46 31.03
C LEU A 465 -11.49 -10.53 32.37
N LEU A 466 -12.50 -11.40 32.43
CA LEU A 466 -13.10 -11.84 33.68
C LEU A 466 -12.62 -13.25 34.00
N ASN A 467 -11.68 -13.36 34.95
CA ASN A 467 -10.98 -14.60 35.26
C ASN A 467 -11.44 -15.19 36.59
N TRP A 468 -11.47 -16.52 36.65
CA TRP A 468 -11.73 -17.27 37.87
C TRP A 468 -10.85 -18.51 37.99
N GLN A 469 -10.41 -18.74 39.22
CA GLN A 469 -9.68 -19.93 39.66
C GLN A 469 -10.06 -20.24 41.12
N GLU A 470 -9.86 -21.49 41.57
CA GLU A 470 -10.13 -21.90 42.94
C GLU A 470 -9.23 -21.19 43.97
N ASP A 471 -7.94 -21.04 43.67
CA ASP A 471 -6.97 -20.27 44.46
C ASP A 471 -6.59 -18.95 43.76
N GLN A 472 -7.33 -17.89 44.09
CA GLN A 472 -7.18 -16.56 43.49
C GLN A 472 -6.01 -15.75 44.07
N GLU A 473 -5.58 -16.05 45.31
CA GLU A 473 -4.44 -15.33 45.92
C GLU A 473 -3.14 -15.68 45.18
N ALA A 474 -3.01 -16.92 44.68
CA ALA A 474 -1.89 -17.36 43.87
C ALA A 474 -1.77 -16.66 42.50
N THR A 475 -2.86 -16.08 41.98
CA THR A 475 -2.91 -15.38 40.69
C THR A 475 -2.83 -13.86 40.81
N GLY A 476 -2.63 -13.34 42.03
CA GLY A 476 -2.49 -11.91 42.28
C GLY A 476 -3.80 -11.15 42.45
N CYS A 477 -4.92 -11.86 42.62
CA CYS A 477 -6.23 -11.24 42.85
C CYS A 477 -6.70 -11.45 44.30
N SER A 478 -7.18 -10.38 44.96
CA SER A 478 -7.67 -10.44 46.35
C SER A 478 -9.07 -11.05 46.52
N ALA A 479 -9.58 -11.73 45.48
CA ALA A 479 -10.91 -12.32 45.45
C ALA A 479 -10.99 -13.62 46.27
N THR A 480 -12.18 -13.93 46.77
CA THR A 480 -12.47 -15.27 47.30
C THR A 480 -12.75 -16.25 46.16
N SER A 481 -12.70 -17.56 46.43
CA SER A 481 -13.04 -18.61 45.44
C SER A 481 -14.47 -18.55 44.91
N LYS A 482 -15.33 -17.68 45.46
CA LYS A 482 -16.70 -17.42 44.99
C LYS A 482 -16.82 -16.18 44.10
N GLN A 483 -15.72 -15.49 43.83
CA GLN A 483 -15.71 -14.19 43.15
C GLN A 483 -14.83 -14.25 41.91
N TRP A 484 -15.25 -13.50 40.89
CA TRP A 484 -14.45 -13.24 39.70
C TRP A 484 -13.40 -12.16 39.94
N CYS A 485 -12.40 -12.14 39.09
CA CYS A 485 -11.36 -11.12 39.02
C CYS A 485 -11.42 -10.46 37.64
N VAL A 486 -11.32 -9.13 37.57
CA VAL A 486 -11.42 -8.39 36.31
C VAL A 486 -10.22 -7.49 36.08
N ALA A 487 -9.74 -7.43 34.83
CA ALA A 487 -8.72 -6.50 34.39
C ALA A 487 -8.91 -6.11 32.92
N ALA A 488 -8.48 -4.91 32.53
CA ALA A 488 -8.23 -4.57 31.14
C ALA A 488 -7.00 -5.34 30.65
N SER A 489 -7.07 -5.95 29.47
CA SER A 489 -6.00 -6.79 28.97
C SER A 489 -5.91 -6.80 27.44
N THR A 490 -4.73 -7.11 26.94
CA THR A 490 -4.45 -7.25 25.51
C THR A 490 -3.72 -8.56 25.30
N TYR A 491 -4.28 -9.40 24.43
CA TYR A 491 -3.60 -10.58 23.95
C TYR A 491 -2.81 -10.22 22.71
N THR A 492 -1.51 -10.48 22.73
CA THR A 492 -0.60 -10.37 21.59
C THR A 492 -0.08 -11.76 21.22
N PRO A 493 0.43 -11.98 20.00
CA PRO A 493 0.97 -13.29 19.60
C PRO A 493 2.12 -13.78 20.48
N SER A 494 2.81 -12.86 21.16
CA SER A 494 3.90 -13.16 22.08
C SER A 494 3.44 -13.42 23.51
N GLU A 495 2.43 -12.70 24.01
CA GLU A 495 2.03 -12.73 25.42
C GLU A 495 0.65 -12.12 25.67
N GLN A 496 0.01 -12.52 26.77
CA GLN A 496 -1.13 -11.84 27.38
C GLN A 496 -0.62 -10.78 28.34
N VAL A 497 -0.96 -9.51 28.10
CA VAL A 497 -0.59 -8.39 28.99
C VAL A 497 -1.84 -7.85 29.66
N ALA A 498 -1.93 -7.98 30.98
CA ALA A 498 -3.05 -7.50 31.78
C ALA A 498 -2.59 -6.45 32.80
N GLU A 499 -3.49 -5.55 33.17
CA GLU A 499 -3.34 -4.72 34.38
C GLU A 499 -3.58 -5.56 35.65
N ASP A 500 -3.35 -4.96 36.82
CA ASP A 500 -3.66 -5.60 38.10
C ASP A 500 -5.14 -6.00 38.19
N TYR A 501 -5.39 -7.25 38.57
CA TYR A 501 -6.74 -7.81 38.68
C TYR A 501 -7.45 -7.34 39.96
N ASP A 502 -8.65 -6.79 39.78
CA ASP A 502 -9.52 -6.39 40.89
C ASP A 502 -10.59 -7.43 41.19
N ALA A 503 -10.82 -7.68 42.48
CA ALA A 503 -11.86 -8.58 42.95
C ALA A 503 -13.26 -8.02 42.68
N VAL A 504 -14.12 -8.79 42.03
CA VAL A 504 -15.49 -8.40 41.71
C VAL A 504 -16.42 -8.74 42.88
N PRO A 505 -17.14 -7.75 43.47
CA PRO A 505 -18.14 -8.03 44.50
C PRO A 505 -19.28 -8.90 43.98
N LEU A 506 -19.88 -9.70 44.86
CA LEU A 506 -21.12 -10.40 44.55
C LEU A 506 -22.21 -9.38 44.19
N ASP A 507 -23.02 -9.70 43.17
CA ASP A 507 -24.07 -8.83 42.60
C ASP A 507 -23.56 -7.51 41.97
N ALA A 508 -22.26 -7.39 41.69
CA ALA A 508 -21.73 -6.22 41.01
C ALA A 508 -22.23 -6.12 39.56
N THR A 509 -22.28 -4.89 39.07
CA THR A 509 -22.39 -4.59 37.64
C THR A 509 -21.04 -4.16 37.12
N LEU A 510 -20.59 -4.80 36.05
CA LEU A 510 -19.39 -4.46 35.31
C LEU A 510 -19.78 -3.70 34.06
N ASP A 511 -19.12 -2.57 33.82
CA ASP A 511 -19.21 -1.82 32.57
C ASP A 511 -17.85 -1.79 31.89
N PHE A 512 -17.86 -1.89 30.58
CA PHE A 512 -16.66 -1.96 29.76
C PHE A 512 -16.75 -0.96 28.61
N GLU A 513 -15.64 -0.34 28.28
CA GLU A 513 -15.52 0.58 27.15
C GLU A 513 -14.17 0.38 26.47
N LEU A 514 -14.20 0.21 25.15
CA LEU A 514 -13.02 0.31 24.30
C LEU A 514 -13.21 1.48 23.33
N ASN A 515 -12.22 2.34 23.26
CA ASN A 515 -12.21 3.50 22.39
C ASN A 515 -10.96 3.47 21.50
N ILE A 516 -11.15 3.65 20.20
CA ILE A 516 -10.08 3.62 19.20
C ILE A 516 -9.96 5.01 18.59
N ASP A 517 -8.80 5.64 18.78
CA ASP A 517 -8.56 6.99 18.25
C ASP A 517 -8.26 6.99 16.74
N SER A 518 -8.10 8.19 16.15
CA SER A 518 -7.77 8.33 14.73
C SER A 518 -6.39 7.80 14.35
N SER A 519 -5.50 7.63 15.33
CA SER A 519 -4.18 7.04 15.18
C SER A 519 -4.19 5.52 15.42
N LYS A 520 -5.38 4.94 15.64
CA LYS A 520 -5.63 3.52 15.94
C LYS A 520 -5.09 3.05 17.30
N ASN A 521 -4.83 3.98 18.23
CA ASN A 521 -4.53 3.58 19.60
C ASN A 521 -5.80 3.09 20.28
N VAL A 522 -5.70 2.01 21.06
CA VAL A 522 -6.83 1.42 21.76
C VAL A 522 -6.76 1.79 23.24
N GLU A 523 -7.82 2.41 23.76
CA GLU A 523 -8.00 2.68 25.18
C GLU A 523 -9.10 1.77 25.74
N GLN A 524 -8.76 0.96 26.72
CA GLN A 524 -9.66 0.02 27.39
C GLN A 524 -9.95 0.50 28.80
N LYS A 525 -11.21 0.45 29.23
CA LYS A 525 -11.63 0.82 30.59
C LYS A 525 -12.65 -0.16 31.14
N VAL A 526 -12.51 -0.45 32.43
CA VAL A 526 -13.38 -1.34 33.20
C VAL A 526 -13.88 -0.61 34.44
N TRP A 527 -15.18 -0.65 34.68
CA TRP A 527 -15.81 -0.11 35.89
C TRP A 527 -16.52 -1.20 36.68
N ILE A 528 -16.40 -1.13 38.01
CA ILE A 528 -17.15 -1.97 38.95
C ILE A 528 -18.12 -1.05 39.70
N ASN A 529 -19.43 -1.28 39.55
CA ASN A 529 -20.49 -0.47 40.15
C ASN A 529 -20.31 1.04 39.89
N GLY A 530 -19.89 1.40 38.66
CA GLY A 530 -19.65 2.78 38.23
C GLY A 530 -18.33 3.40 38.70
N LYS A 531 -17.49 2.68 39.45
CA LYS A 531 -16.13 3.13 39.81
C LYS A 531 -15.10 2.52 38.86
N LEU A 532 -14.25 3.35 38.27
CA LEU A 532 -13.15 2.89 37.42
C LEU A 532 -12.23 1.99 38.23
N SER A 533 -12.00 0.78 37.73
CA SER A 533 -11.22 -0.28 38.35
C SER A 533 -9.92 -0.50 37.58
N SER A 534 -10.02 -0.71 36.25
CA SER A 534 -8.86 -0.96 35.40
C SER A 534 -8.89 -0.11 34.13
N GLN A 535 -7.73 0.35 33.66
CA GLN A 535 -7.57 1.13 32.43
C GLN A 535 -6.25 0.81 31.76
N ARG A 536 -6.27 0.60 30.44
CA ARG A 536 -5.10 0.32 29.62
C ARG A 536 -5.10 1.13 28.32
N SER A 537 -3.92 1.46 27.80
CA SER A 537 -3.76 2.09 26.49
C SER A 537 -2.66 1.41 25.70
N ASP A 538 -2.98 0.96 24.49
CA ASP A 538 -2.08 0.26 23.58
C ASP A 538 -1.83 1.13 22.32
N THR A 539 -0.55 1.38 21.99
CA THR A 539 -0.13 2.37 20.97
C THR A 539 0.16 1.79 19.58
N ASP A 540 -0.05 0.49 19.39
CA ASP A 540 0.19 -0.21 18.12
C ASP A 540 -1.09 -0.91 17.62
N GLY A 541 -2.24 -0.33 17.94
CA GLY A 541 -3.53 -0.95 17.68
C GLY A 541 -3.79 -1.13 16.19
N SER A 542 -4.11 -2.37 15.82
CA SER A 542 -4.73 -2.66 14.53
C SER A 542 -6.15 -2.08 14.50
N ALA A 543 -6.63 -1.64 13.33
CA ALA A 543 -8.01 -1.13 13.21
C ALA A 543 -8.99 -2.31 13.36
N PRO A 544 -9.68 -2.46 14.50
CA PRO A 544 -10.45 -3.66 14.75
C PRO A 544 -11.73 -3.63 13.91
N THR A 545 -12.05 -4.73 13.25
CA THR A 545 -13.27 -4.82 12.43
C THR A 545 -14.29 -5.79 12.98
N VAL A 546 -13.87 -6.65 13.92
CA VAL A 546 -14.69 -7.71 14.50
C VAL A 546 -14.80 -7.53 16.01
N LEU A 547 -16.00 -7.77 16.53
CA LEU A 547 -16.31 -7.90 17.95
C LEU A 547 -16.81 -9.32 18.20
N TYR A 548 -16.20 -10.04 19.13
CA TYR A 548 -16.61 -11.40 19.46
C TYR A 548 -16.35 -11.72 20.93
N SER A 549 -17.02 -12.76 21.42
CA SER A 549 -16.93 -13.20 22.81
C SER A 549 -16.60 -14.68 22.91
N GLY A 550 -15.95 -15.07 23.99
CA GLY A 550 -15.57 -16.45 24.25
C GLY A 550 -15.63 -16.80 25.74
N ASN A 551 -15.85 -18.09 25.99
CA ASN A 551 -15.64 -18.74 27.27
C ASN A 551 -14.47 -19.71 27.12
N GLU A 552 -13.42 -19.52 27.90
CA GLU A 552 -12.20 -20.29 27.81
C GLU A 552 -11.96 -21.03 29.12
N CYS A 553 -11.86 -22.35 29.01
CA CYS A 553 -11.38 -23.20 30.08
C CYS A 553 -9.99 -23.70 29.71
N TYR A 554 -8.98 -23.29 30.47
CA TYR A 554 -7.63 -23.75 30.26
C TYR A 554 -7.28 -24.87 31.22
N ARG A 555 -6.90 -26.01 30.63
CA ARG A 555 -6.38 -27.25 31.24
C ARG A 555 -7.21 -27.79 32.41
N GLY A 556 -7.69 -29.02 32.27
CA GLY A 556 -8.51 -29.71 33.28
C GLY A 556 -10.01 -29.57 33.00
N THR A 557 -10.80 -29.50 34.08
CA THR A 557 -12.27 -29.57 34.03
C THR A 557 -12.86 -28.36 34.75
N CYS A 558 -13.17 -27.27 34.06
CA CYS A 558 -13.75 -26.07 34.68
C CYS A 558 -15.21 -26.24 35.14
N GLY A 559 -15.83 -27.38 34.83
CA GLY A 559 -17.17 -27.72 35.32
C GLY A 559 -18.26 -26.98 34.55
N THR A 560 -19.34 -26.62 35.23
CA THR A 560 -20.51 -26.00 34.59
C THR A 560 -20.52 -24.50 34.83
N LEU A 561 -20.62 -23.74 33.75
CA LEU A 561 -20.82 -22.29 33.75
C LEU A 561 -22.28 -22.00 33.38
N ASP A 562 -23.04 -21.42 34.32
CA ASP A 562 -24.44 -21.06 34.08
C ASP A 562 -24.57 -19.97 33.01
N ALA A 563 -25.74 -19.95 32.34
CA ALA A 563 -26.04 -18.96 31.32
C ALA A 563 -26.03 -17.53 31.90
N TYR A 564 -25.49 -16.59 31.14
CA TYR A 564 -25.39 -15.18 31.53
C TYR A 564 -25.70 -14.26 30.36
N THR A 565 -25.80 -12.95 30.61
CA THR A 565 -26.29 -12.01 29.60
C THR A 565 -25.48 -10.73 29.59
N TRP A 566 -24.95 -10.42 28.40
CA TRP A 566 -24.39 -9.13 28.03
C TRP A 566 -25.52 -8.16 27.71
N LYS A 567 -25.46 -6.93 28.23
CA LYS A 567 -26.51 -5.91 28.06
C LYS A 567 -25.94 -4.61 27.52
N ASN A 568 -26.81 -3.79 26.93
CA ASN A 568 -26.51 -2.43 26.49
C ASN A 568 -25.29 -2.35 25.55
N ILE A 569 -25.15 -3.31 24.64
CA ILE A 569 -24.00 -3.35 23.73
C ILE A 569 -24.20 -2.22 22.70
N THR A 570 -23.22 -1.34 22.62
CA THR A 570 -23.17 -0.25 21.64
C THR A 570 -21.88 -0.34 20.86
N VAL A 571 -21.97 -0.39 19.54
CA VAL A 571 -20.84 -0.41 18.61
C VAL A 571 -20.92 0.83 17.74
N VAL A 572 -19.89 1.67 17.78
CA VAL A 572 -19.73 2.84 16.92
C VAL A 572 -18.65 2.55 15.91
N LEU A 573 -18.99 2.69 14.63
CA LEU A 573 -18.10 2.50 13.50
C LEU A 573 -17.46 3.83 13.07
N SER A 574 -16.27 3.74 12.48
CA SER A 574 -15.52 4.89 11.95
C SER A 574 -16.23 5.57 10.77
N ALA A 575 -16.95 4.78 9.97
CA ALA A 575 -17.85 5.21 8.90
C ALA A 575 -19.17 4.42 8.97
N ALA A 576 -20.22 4.91 8.32
CA ALA A 576 -21.51 4.23 8.34
C ALA A 576 -21.48 2.98 7.44
N ASP A 577 -21.81 1.82 8.00
CA ASP A 577 -22.02 0.57 7.27
C ASP A 577 -23.40 0.01 7.59
N LYS A 578 -24.28 -0.07 6.59
CA LYS A 578 -25.67 -0.55 6.73
C LYS A 578 -25.77 -2.07 6.84
N LYS A 579 -24.73 -2.80 6.43
CA LYS A 579 -24.71 -4.28 6.43
C LYS A 579 -24.13 -4.87 7.72
N PHE A 580 -23.52 -4.05 8.58
CA PHE A 580 -22.92 -4.54 9.83
C PHE A 580 -23.91 -5.32 10.71
N GLY A 581 -25.20 -4.93 10.76
CA GLY A 581 -26.22 -5.69 11.48
C GLY A 581 -26.48 -7.10 10.92
N ASP A 582 -26.19 -7.35 9.65
CA ASP A 582 -26.39 -8.65 9.00
C ASP A 582 -25.23 -9.63 9.28
N THR A 583 -24.13 -9.17 9.89
CA THR A 583 -22.93 -9.99 10.15
C THR A 583 -22.96 -10.68 11.51
N LEU A 584 -23.99 -10.45 12.35
CA LEU A 584 -24.10 -11.12 13.64
C LEU A 584 -24.28 -12.62 13.45
N ASP A 585 -23.29 -13.39 13.91
CA ASP A 585 -23.38 -14.84 14.03
C ASP A 585 -23.51 -15.24 15.51
N ILE A 586 -24.42 -16.17 15.80
CA ILE A 586 -24.69 -16.66 17.15
C ILE A 586 -24.58 -18.18 17.12
N SER A 587 -23.67 -18.72 17.93
CA SER A 587 -23.40 -20.15 18.00
C SER A 587 -23.71 -20.73 19.39
N HIS A 588 -23.62 -22.06 19.52
CA HIS A 588 -23.71 -22.79 20.78
C HIS A 588 -25.01 -22.60 21.57
N GLY A 589 -26.13 -22.34 20.88
CA GLY A 589 -27.45 -22.19 21.52
C GLY A 589 -27.65 -20.86 22.25
N SER A 590 -26.70 -19.93 22.10
CA SER A 590 -26.83 -18.54 22.55
C SER A 590 -27.95 -17.83 21.78
N SER A 591 -28.45 -16.72 22.31
CA SER A 591 -29.54 -15.98 21.67
C SER A 591 -29.43 -14.48 21.90
N THR A 592 -30.00 -13.70 21.00
CA THR A 592 -30.17 -12.25 21.19
C THR A 592 -31.63 -11.93 21.46
N SER A 593 -31.85 -10.98 22.36
CA SER A 593 -33.17 -10.42 22.62
C SER A 593 -33.19 -8.99 22.10
N GLY A 594 -34.10 -8.69 21.17
CA GLY A 594 -34.18 -7.38 20.51
C GLY A 594 -33.60 -7.41 19.08
N CYS A 595 -33.94 -6.40 18.28
CA CYS A 595 -33.37 -6.23 16.95
C CYS A 595 -32.07 -5.43 17.05
N ILE A 596 -31.01 -5.86 16.37
CA ILE A 596 -29.85 -5.01 16.12
C ILE A 596 -30.34 -3.79 15.35
N SER A 597 -30.12 -2.60 15.90
CA SER A 597 -30.70 -1.39 15.36
C SER A 597 -29.68 -0.27 15.27
N THR A 598 -29.90 0.64 14.33
CA THR A 598 -29.08 1.83 14.12
C THR A 598 -30.00 3.03 13.90
N SER A 599 -29.65 4.17 14.49
CA SER A 599 -30.42 5.43 14.35
C SER A 599 -29.76 6.44 13.42
N ASP A 600 -28.53 6.17 12.96
CA ASP A 600 -27.65 7.11 12.24
C ASP A 600 -27.11 6.49 10.93
N GLU A 601 -27.98 5.76 10.23
CA GLU A 601 -27.69 5.13 8.94
C GLU A 601 -26.58 4.06 8.95
N GLY A 602 -26.33 3.41 10.09
CA GLY A 602 -25.35 2.31 10.21
C GLY A 602 -24.01 2.74 10.80
N LYS A 603 -23.93 3.90 11.46
CA LYS A 603 -22.70 4.34 12.14
C LYS A 603 -22.64 3.88 13.60
N THR A 604 -23.78 3.89 14.30
CA THR A 604 -23.92 3.42 15.67
C THR A 604 -24.96 2.31 15.70
N TRP A 605 -24.55 1.17 16.24
CA TRP A 605 -25.35 -0.04 16.35
C TRP A 605 -25.61 -0.36 17.81
N HIS A 606 -26.87 -0.65 18.13
CA HIS A 606 -27.32 -0.99 19.47
C HIS A 606 -27.88 -2.41 19.49
N ILE A 607 -27.46 -3.19 20.49
CA ILE A 607 -27.97 -4.53 20.78
C ILE A 607 -28.39 -4.53 22.25
N ASP A 608 -29.68 -4.79 22.50
CA ASP A 608 -30.26 -4.71 23.85
C ASP A 608 -29.60 -5.73 24.80
N SER A 609 -29.60 -7.01 24.38
CA SER A 609 -28.82 -8.04 25.06
C SER A 609 -28.51 -9.27 24.22
N VAL A 610 -27.38 -9.90 24.55
CA VAL A 610 -26.92 -11.21 24.06
C VAL A 610 -26.83 -12.15 25.25
N THR A 611 -27.63 -13.21 25.25
CA THR A 611 -27.60 -14.26 26.27
C THR A 611 -26.73 -15.41 25.80
N ILE A 612 -25.63 -15.64 26.52
CA ILE A 612 -24.75 -16.79 26.29
C ILE A 612 -25.36 -18.01 26.98
N ALA A 613 -25.42 -19.11 26.24
CA ALA A 613 -25.95 -20.36 26.76
C ALA A 613 -25.08 -20.93 27.89
N LYS A 614 -25.65 -21.87 28.63
CA LYS A 614 -24.92 -22.63 29.65
C LYS A 614 -23.88 -23.52 28.97
N ASP A 615 -22.66 -23.51 29.49
CA ASP A 615 -21.52 -24.29 28.99
C ASP A 615 -21.06 -25.36 29.99
N TYR A 616 -20.56 -26.48 29.46
CA TYR A 616 -20.08 -27.63 30.23
C TYR A 616 -18.64 -27.96 29.84
N PHE A 617 -17.71 -27.72 30.76
CA PHE A 617 -16.27 -27.93 30.59
C PHE A 617 -15.80 -29.17 31.36
N TYR A 618 -16.31 -30.35 30.97
CA TYR A 618 -15.89 -31.63 31.53
C TYR A 618 -15.07 -32.43 30.52
N SER A 619 -13.95 -32.99 30.96
CA SER A 619 -13.07 -33.83 30.11
C SER A 619 -13.74 -35.12 29.59
N ASP A 620 -14.83 -35.56 30.23
CA ASP A 620 -15.64 -36.72 29.84
C ASP A 620 -16.86 -36.35 28.98
N ASN A 621 -17.01 -35.09 28.57
CA ASN A 621 -18.19 -34.54 27.88
C ASN A 621 -19.52 -34.75 28.67
N SER A 622 -19.46 -34.92 29.99
CA SER A 622 -20.67 -34.99 30.82
C SER A 622 -21.33 -33.62 30.99
N THR A 623 -22.65 -33.62 31.21
CA THR A 623 -23.43 -32.42 31.54
C THR A 623 -23.94 -32.55 32.97
N LYS A 624 -23.17 -32.05 33.95
CA LYS A 624 -23.53 -32.10 35.38
C LYS A 624 -24.09 -30.73 35.79
N GLU A 625 -25.16 -30.71 36.56
CA GLU A 625 -25.76 -29.47 37.02
C GLU A 625 -25.12 -28.97 38.31
N CYS A 626 -25.11 -27.66 38.51
CA CYS A 626 -24.70 -27.07 39.77
C CYS A 626 -25.65 -27.47 40.90
N PRO A 627 -25.14 -27.78 42.10
CA PRO A 627 -26.00 -28.02 43.25
C PRO A 627 -26.86 -26.79 43.52
N SER A 628 -28.18 -26.98 43.53
CA SER A 628 -29.18 -25.94 43.82
C SER A 628 -29.12 -25.41 45.24
#